data_AF-A0A348XEI6-F1
#
_entry.id   AF-A0A348XEI6-F1
#
_cell.length_a   1.000
_cell.length_b   1.000
_cell.length_c   1.000
_cell.angle_alpha   90.00
_cell.angle_beta   90.00
_cell.angle_gamma   90.00
#
_symmetry.space_group_name_H-M   'P 1'
#
loop_
_entity.id
_entity.type
_entity.pdbx_description
1 polymer ?
#
loop_
_entity_poly.entity_id
_entity_poly.type
_entity_poly.pdbx_seq_one_letter_code
_entity_poly.pdbx_strand_id
1 'polypeptide(L)'
;MFARISFTLSLLTCLAVSCKKTVEWEAKNWGRTVAEAQRTLALHPGFSAVLNAEIETALAAYGANASIAEEESRAEARASARQTLQGGIFKLLTQVTQHRDKLTQDAMRVSGSTRSLGDALGKGALVAQANQAVADAEKVLKTGAPDSVAAHAVLAKASWDLGLVQSVITEALAEIQAKRVGSGQGASRSGYPGSRAAAADQDSTSREEASGKETITANQVHLLWSEESGQCDQVPRLRRQLTIS
;
A
#
# COMPACT_ATOMS: atom_id res chain seq x y z
N MET A 1 43.60 -55.51 26.48
CA MET A 1 42.21 -55.75 26.96
C MET A 1 41.61 -54.38 27.28
N PHE A 2 40.78 -53.85 26.39
CA PHE A 2 39.33 -53.59 26.58
C PHE A 2 39.04 -52.58 27.71
N ALA A 3 38.26 -51.49 27.56
CA ALA A 3 37.28 -51.15 26.55
C ALA A 3 37.03 -49.62 26.49
N ARG A 4 36.60 -49.18 25.30
CA ARG A 4 35.95 -47.90 25.02
C ARG A 4 34.64 -47.79 25.82
N ILE A 5 34.38 -46.65 26.45
CA ILE A 5 33.01 -46.25 26.80
C ILE A 5 32.75 -44.90 26.12
N SER A 6 31.98 -45.02 25.03
CA SER A 6 31.34 -43.96 24.30
C SER A 6 30.45 -43.12 25.22
N PHE A 7 30.59 -41.80 25.16
CA PHE A 7 29.56 -40.87 25.65
C PHE A 7 29.00 -40.11 24.44
N THR A 8 28.31 -40.85 23.59
CA THR A 8 27.38 -40.29 22.62
C THR A 8 26.09 -39.92 23.34
N LEU A 9 25.52 -38.79 22.94
CA LEU A 9 24.10 -38.42 23.09
C LEU A 9 23.71 -37.75 24.42
N SER A 10 23.81 -36.42 24.44
CA SER A 10 22.74 -35.60 25.03
C SER A 10 22.37 -34.52 24.01
N LEU A 11 21.60 -34.98 23.02
CA LEU A 11 20.68 -34.17 22.24
C LEU A 11 19.73 -33.45 23.22
N LEU A 12 19.21 -32.28 22.82
CA LEU A 12 18.09 -31.56 23.44
C LEU A 12 18.43 -30.40 24.38
N THR A 13 19.36 -29.53 23.96
CA THR A 13 19.16 -28.10 24.27
C THR A 13 18.13 -27.56 23.29
N CYS A 14 16.85 -27.63 23.67
CA CYS A 14 15.80 -26.80 23.10
C CYS A 14 16.17 -25.33 23.36
N LEU A 15 17.08 -24.79 22.56
CA LEU A 15 17.33 -23.37 22.47
C LEU A 15 16.00 -22.75 22.05
N ALA A 16 15.48 -21.91 22.93
CA ALA A 16 14.26 -21.16 22.73
C ALA A 16 14.20 -20.63 21.28
N VAL A 17 13.21 -21.10 20.53
CA VAL A 17 12.81 -20.53 19.24
C VAL A 17 12.15 -19.17 19.52
N SER A 18 12.92 -18.24 20.07
CA SER A 18 12.68 -16.83 19.81
C SER A 18 13.10 -16.66 18.35
N CYS A 19 12.16 -16.32 17.47
CA CYS A 19 12.45 -15.99 16.08
C CYS A 19 13.34 -14.74 16.04
N LYS A 20 14.63 -14.87 16.36
CA LYS A 20 15.62 -13.84 16.05
C LYS A 20 15.63 -13.71 14.53
N LYS A 21 15.37 -12.50 14.04
CA LYS A 21 15.40 -12.21 12.60
C LYS A 21 16.84 -12.39 12.13
N THR A 22 17.06 -13.42 11.34
CA THR A 22 18.39 -13.77 10.84
C THR A 22 18.82 -12.82 9.72
N VAL A 23 20.11 -12.83 9.40
CA VAL A 23 20.67 -12.11 8.24
C VAL A 23 19.99 -12.53 6.93
N GLU A 24 19.60 -13.80 6.80
CA GLU A 24 18.86 -14.35 5.67
C GLU A 24 17.43 -13.80 5.58
N TRP A 25 16.71 -13.73 6.71
CA TRP A 25 15.37 -13.14 6.77
C TRP A 25 15.39 -11.66 6.35
N GLU A 26 16.38 -10.90 6.81
CA GLU A 26 16.55 -9.50 6.43
C GLU A 26 16.95 -9.36 4.95
N ALA A 27 17.73 -10.28 4.38
CA ALA A 27 18.03 -10.27 2.94
C ALA A 27 16.77 -10.45 2.09
N LYS A 28 15.92 -11.40 2.45
CA LYS A 28 14.65 -11.65 1.75
C LYS A 28 13.70 -10.47 1.83
N ASN A 29 13.65 -9.78 2.97
CA ASN A 29 12.80 -8.60 3.12
C ASN A 29 13.39 -7.37 2.46
N TRP A 30 14.71 -7.23 2.45
CA TRP A 30 15.40 -6.19 1.71
C TRP A 30 15.01 -6.19 0.24
N GLY A 31 15.07 -7.35 -0.44
CA GLY A 31 14.67 -7.46 -1.85
C GLY A 31 13.22 -7.00 -2.09
N ARG A 32 12.28 -7.37 -1.20
CA ARG A 32 10.89 -6.90 -1.30
C ARG A 32 10.77 -5.39 -1.07
N THR A 33 11.48 -4.85 -0.10
CA THR A 33 11.43 -3.42 0.22
C THR A 33 12.03 -2.57 -0.90
N VAL A 34 13.15 -2.98 -1.51
CA VAL A 34 13.73 -2.30 -2.66
C VAL A 34 12.77 -2.35 -3.86
N ALA A 35 12.16 -3.50 -4.13
CA ALA A 35 11.17 -3.62 -5.21
C ALA A 35 9.98 -2.67 -4.99
N GLU A 36 9.50 -2.56 -3.75
CA GLU A 36 8.40 -1.64 -3.42
C GLU A 36 8.82 -0.17 -3.52
N ALA A 37 10.03 0.17 -3.09
CA ALA A 37 10.59 1.50 -3.25
C ALA A 37 10.71 1.89 -4.73
N GLN A 38 11.15 0.97 -5.60
CA GLN A 38 11.21 1.18 -7.04
C GLN A 38 9.82 1.32 -7.68
N ARG A 39 8.81 0.56 -7.22
CA ARG A 39 7.42 0.77 -7.65
C ARG A 39 6.92 2.15 -7.25
N THR A 40 7.19 2.56 -6.01
CA THR A 40 6.79 3.88 -5.50
C THR A 40 7.44 4.99 -6.32
N LEU A 41 8.73 4.85 -6.64
CA LEU A 41 9.44 5.74 -7.55
C LEU A 41 8.76 5.87 -8.91
N ALA A 42 8.37 4.75 -9.52
CA ALA A 42 7.69 4.74 -10.82
C ALA A 42 6.30 5.40 -10.78
N LEU A 43 5.58 5.26 -9.67
CA LEU A 43 4.24 5.84 -9.49
C LEU A 43 4.27 7.35 -9.16
N HIS A 44 5.40 7.86 -8.68
CA HIS A 44 5.53 9.23 -8.19
C HIS A 44 6.70 9.98 -8.84
N PRO A 45 6.67 10.23 -10.17
CA PRO A 45 7.77 10.86 -10.90
C PRO A 45 8.13 12.27 -10.40
N GLY A 46 7.17 13.02 -9.85
CA GLY A 46 7.41 14.33 -9.24
C GLY A 46 8.36 14.28 -8.03
N PHE A 47 8.45 13.14 -7.34
CA PHE A 47 9.35 12.94 -6.21
C PHE A 47 10.62 12.17 -6.57
N SER A 48 10.84 11.88 -7.86
CA SER A 48 11.89 10.96 -8.32
C SER A 48 13.29 11.31 -7.82
N ALA A 49 13.69 12.59 -7.85
CA ALA A 49 15.00 13.02 -7.36
C ALA A 49 15.21 12.65 -5.89
N VAL A 50 14.20 12.92 -5.05
CA VAL A 50 14.27 12.65 -3.62
C VAL A 50 14.17 11.15 -3.31
N LEU A 51 13.28 10.44 -3.99
CA LEU A 51 13.13 8.98 -3.83
C LEU A 51 14.39 8.23 -4.26
N ASN A 52 15.04 8.66 -5.35
CA ASN A 52 16.32 8.10 -5.77
C ASN A 52 17.40 8.32 -4.71
N ALA A 53 17.50 9.52 -4.13
CA ALA A 53 18.48 9.80 -3.09
C ALA A 53 18.27 8.92 -1.84
N GLU A 54 17.02 8.70 -1.41
CA GLU A 54 16.69 7.79 -0.30
C GLU A 54 17.02 6.32 -0.64
N ILE A 55 16.73 5.88 -1.87
CA ILE A 55 17.08 4.54 -2.36
C ILE A 55 18.59 4.32 -2.37
N GLU A 56 19.35 5.27 -2.91
CA GLU A 56 20.81 5.20 -2.95
C GLU A 56 21.40 5.19 -1.53
N THR A 57 20.88 6.02 -0.64
CA THR A 57 21.30 6.05 0.77
C THR A 57 21.06 4.71 1.46
N ALA A 58 19.88 4.12 1.26
CA ALA A 58 19.55 2.83 1.84
C ALA A 58 20.38 1.68 1.23
N LEU A 59 20.67 1.70 -0.07
CA LEU A 59 21.55 0.73 -0.72
C LEU A 59 22.98 0.82 -0.21
N ALA A 60 23.52 2.03 -0.04
CA ALA A 60 24.85 2.25 0.52
C ALA A 60 24.92 1.76 1.97
N ALA A 61 23.90 2.09 2.79
CA ALA A 61 23.79 1.58 4.15
C ALA A 61 23.74 0.05 4.16
N TYR A 62 22.90 -0.58 3.33
CA TYR A 62 22.81 -2.04 3.26
C TYR A 62 24.15 -2.71 2.87
N GLY A 63 24.88 -2.12 1.91
CA GLY A 63 26.16 -2.64 1.44
C GLY A 63 27.28 -2.55 2.48
N ALA A 64 27.30 -1.48 3.29
CA ALA A 64 28.27 -1.28 4.37
C ALA A 64 28.23 -2.40 5.43
N ASN A 65 27.11 -3.13 5.52
CA ASN A 65 26.88 -4.16 6.53
C ASN A 65 27.72 -5.41 6.32
N ALA A 66 28.26 -5.62 5.10
CA ALA A 66 29.01 -6.83 4.76
C ALA A 66 30.26 -7.05 5.61
N SER A 67 30.86 -5.97 6.15
CA SER A 67 32.05 -6.01 7.00
C SER A 67 31.75 -6.27 8.48
N ILE A 68 30.48 -6.29 8.90
CA ILE A 68 30.09 -6.52 10.30
C ILE A 68 30.28 -8.00 10.63
N ALA A 69 31.25 -8.34 11.49
CA ALA A 69 31.56 -9.72 11.85
C ALA A 69 30.42 -10.41 12.59
N GLU A 70 29.81 -9.70 13.56
CA GLU A 70 28.74 -10.22 14.40
C GLU A 70 27.42 -10.35 13.63
N GLU A 71 26.83 -11.54 13.65
CA GLU A 71 25.63 -11.84 12.85
C GLU A 71 24.42 -11.00 13.29
N GLU A 72 24.21 -10.86 14.60
CA GLU A 72 23.09 -10.09 15.16
C GLU A 72 23.20 -8.60 14.78
N SER A 73 24.38 -8.00 14.96
CA SER A 73 24.63 -6.61 14.54
C SER A 73 24.48 -6.42 13.03
N ARG A 74 24.84 -7.42 12.22
CA ARG A 74 24.65 -7.38 10.77
C ARG A 74 23.16 -7.41 10.41
N ALA A 75 22.37 -8.24 11.08
CA ALA A 75 20.93 -8.29 10.88
C ALA A 75 20.25 -6.96 11.27
N GLU A 76 20.64 -6.36 12.40
CA GLU A 76 20.14 -5.05 12.83
C GLU A 76 20.48 -3.93 11.83
N ALA A 77 21.71 -3.89 11.33
CA ALA A 77 22.13 -2.93 10.33
C ALA A 77 21.32 -3.07 9.01
N ARG A 78 21.02 -4.31 8.60
CA ARG A 78 20.14 -4.57 7.45
C ARG A 78 18.70 -4.13 7.71
N ALA A 79 18.19 -4.37 8.92
CA ALA A 79 16.87 -3.92 9.34
C ALA A 79 16.76 -2.38 9.33
N SER A 80 17.81 -1.68 9.79
CA SER A 80 17.88 -0.21 9.79
C SER A 80 17.86 0.35 8.37
N ALA A 81 18.69 -0.18 7.46
CA ALA A 81 18.68 0.21 6.06
C ALA A 81 17.29 0.01 5.42
N ARG A 82 16.61 -1.10 5.74
CA ARG A 82 15.23 -1.38 5.30
C ARG A 82 14.24 -0.35 5.84
N GLN A 83 14.39 0.09 7.09
CA GLN A 83 13.50 1.08 7.69
C GLN A 83 13.56 2.44 6.98
N THR A 84 14.70 2.83 6.41
CA THR A 84 14.82 4.05 5.59
C THR A 84 13.82 4.03 4.43
N LEU A 85 13.67 2.89 3.76
CA LEU A 85 12.75 2.73 2.62
C LEU A 85 11.28 2.48 3.03
N GLN A 86 11.03 2.13 4.29
CA GLN A 86 9.67 1.92 4.80
C GLN A 86 9.13 3.13 5.58
N GLY A 87 10.01 4.08 5.90
CA GLY A 87 9.71 5.28 6.67
C GLY A 87 9.61 6.53 5.81
N GLY A 88 9.75 7.68 6.46
CA GLY A 88 9.86 9.00 5.84
C GLY A 88 8.88 9.23 4.69
N ILE A 89 9.44 9.57 3.52
CA ILE A 89 8.70 9.94 2.32
C ILE A 89 7.92 8.75 1.73
N PHE A 90 8.48 7.54 1.72
CA PHE A 90 7.79 6.35 1.22
C PHE A 90 6.50 6.06 2.01
N LYS A 91 6.58 6.16 3.34
CA LYS A 91 5.41 6.03 4.22
C LYS A 91 4.38 7.12 3.93
N LEU A 92 4.81 8.37 3.83
CA LEU A 92 3.92 9.50 3.58
C LEU A 92 3.22 9.39 2.21
N LEU A 93 3.94 9.00 1.16
CA LEU A 93 3.35 8.75 -0.17
C LEU A 93 2.29 7.64 -0.10
N THR A 94 2.58 6.57 0.64
CA THR A 94 1.62 5.48 0.86
C THR A 94 0.37 6.00 1.58
N GLN A 95 0.53 6.79 2.63
CA GLN A 95 -0.58 7.36 3.40
C GLN A 95 -1.44 8.31 2.55
N VAL A 96 -0.81 9.23 1.81
CA VAL A 96 -1.52 10.15 0.90
C VAL A 96 -2.32 9.37 -0.14
N THR A 97 -1.71 8.35 -0.76
CA THR A 97 -2.37 7.51 -1.76
C THR A 97 -3.56 6.75 -1.18
N GLN A 98 -3.38 6.11 -0.01
CA GLN A 98 -4.45 5.39 0.68
C GLN A 98 -5.61 6.31 1.09
N HIS A 99 -5.31 7.47 1.66
CA HIS A 99 -6.33 8.44 2.05
C HIS A 99 -7.08 8.98 0.84
N ARG A 100 -6.38 9.32 -0.25
CA ARG A 100 -6.98 9.76 -1.51
C ARG A 100 -7.95 8.72 -2.06
N ASP A 101 -7.51 7.46 -2.17
CA ASP A 101 -8.32 6.39 -2.75
C ASP A 101 -9.55 6.09 -1.91
N LYS A 102 -9.37 6.03 -0.58
CA LYS A 102 -10.48 5.82 0.35
C LYS A 102 -11.47 6.99 0.33
N LEU A 103 -10.99 8.24 0.37
CA LEU A 103 -11.84 9.41 0.32
C LEU A 103 -12.64 9.47 -1.00
N THR A 104 -12.02 9.10 -2.11
CA THR A 104 -12.69 8.99 -3.42
C THR A 104 -13.83 7.96 -3.37
N GLN A 105 -13.56 6.76 -2.84
CA GLN A 105 -14.58 5.72 -2.69
C GLN A 105 -15.72 6.15 -1.75
N ASP A 106 -15.38 6.78 -0.63
CA ASP A 106 -16.36 7.22 0.35
C ASP A 106 -17.24 8.35 -0.20
N ALA A 107 -16.67 9.28 -0.96
CA ALA A 107 -17.42 10.33 -1.67
C ALA A 107 -18.42 9.73 -2.67
N MET A 108 -18.01 8.72 -3.43
CA MET A 108 -18.91 7.99 -4.33
C MET A 108 -20.06 7.31 -3.56
N ARG A 109 -19.78 6.70 -2.40
CA ARG A 109 -20.80 6.06 -1.55
C ARG A 109 -21.78 7.07 -0.97
N VAL A 110 -21.31 8.24 -0.53
CA VAL A 110 -22.17 9.33 -0.05
C VAL A 110 -23.07 9.83 -1.18
N SER A 111 -22.49 10.10 -2.35
CA SER A 111 -23.22 10.54 -3.53
C SER A 111 -24.31 9.55 -3.94
N GLY A 112 -23.99 8.26 -4.03
CA GLY A 112 -24.95 7.19 -4.35
C GLY A 112 -26.00 6.92 -3.25
N SER A 113 -25.86 7.53 -2.08
CA SER A 113 -26.80 7.40 -0.96
C SER A 113 -27.75 8.60 -0.81
N THR A 114 -27.66 9.58 -1.71
CA THR A 114 -28.54 10.75 -1.73
C THR A 114 -29.91 10.36 -2.29
N ARG A 115 -30.99 10.61 -1.53
CA ARG A 115 -32.36 10.19 -1.89
C ARG A 115 -33.37 11.33 -2.00
N SER A 116 -33.03 12.51 -1.48
CA SER A 116 -33.91 13.68 -1.45
C SER A 116 -33.11 14.94 -1.80
N LEU A 117 -33.82 16.01 -2.18
CA LEU A 117 -33.20 17.30 -2.50
C LEU A 117 -32.50 17.93 -1.26
N GLY A 118 -33.09 17.78 -0.06
CA GLY A 118 -32.48 18.25 1.19
C GLY A 118 -31.18 17.49 1.52
N ASP A 119 -31.17 16.18 1.30
CA ASP A 119 -29.96 15.36 1.41
C ASP A 119 -28.90 15.79 0.38
N ALA A 120 -29.32 16.14 -0.83
CA ALA A 120 -28.43 16.51 -1.92
C ALA A 120 -27.65 17.81 -1.63
N LEU A 121 -28.28 18.79 -0.97
CA LEU A 121 -27.61 20.04 -0.63
C LEU A 121 -26.53 19.85 0.45
N GLY A 122 -26.85 19.13 1.54
CA GLY A 122 -25.89 18.87 2.63
C GLY A 122 -24.77 17.92 2.22
N LYS A 123 -25.12 16.80 1.57
CA LYS A 123 -24.14 15.79 1.11
C LYS A 123 -23.35 16.28 -0.11
N GLY A 124 -23.96 17.12 -0.95
CA GLY A 124 -23.30 17.72 -2.12
C GLY A 124 -22.11 18.59 -1.73
N ALA A 125 -22.26 19.42 -0.68
CA ALA A 125 -21.16 20.22 -0.15
C ALA A 125 -20.02 19.33 0.39
N LEU A 126 -20.34 18.25 1.10
CA LEU A 126 -19.35 17.31 1.63
C LEU A 126 -18.60 16.57 0.52
N VAL A 127 -19.31 16.10 -0.51
CA VAL A 127 -18.69 15.46 -1.69
C VAL A 127 -17.82 16.45 -2.46
N ALA A 128 -18.24 17.71 -2.60
CA ALA A 128 -17.42 18.74 -3.22
C ALA A 128 -16.13 19.00 -2.44
N GLN A 129 -16.21 19.07 -1.11
CA GLN A 129 -15.03 19.21 -0.24
C GLN A 129 -14.08 18.02 -0.38
N ALA A 130 -14.61 16.79 -0.42
CA ALA A 130 -13.81 15.58 -0.63
C ALA A 130 -13.09 15.60 -1.98
N ASN A 131 -13.80 15.95 -3.06
CA ASN A 131 -13.22 16.04 -4.40
C ASN A 131 -12.14 17.13 -4.47
N GLN A 132 -12.34 18.26 -3.79
CA GLN A 132 -11.33 19.31 -3.72
C GLN A 132 -10.07 18.84 -2.99
N ALA A 133 -10.21 18.19 -1.84
CA ALA A 133 -9.06 17.65 -1.10
C ALA A 133 -8.30 16.58 -1.90
N VAL A 134 -9.01 15.72 -2.63
CA VAL A 134 -8.41 14.75 -3.57
C VAL A 134 -7.65 15.47 -4.68
N ALA A 135 -8.24 16.51 -5.30
CA ALA A 135 -7.60 17.28 -6.36
C ALA A 135 -6.33 18.00 -5.86
N ASP A 136 -6.36 18.56 -4.65
CA ASP A 136 -5.21 19.21 -4.04
C ASP A 136 -4.09 18.20 -3.75
N ALA A 137 -4.43 17.02 -3.23
CA ALA A 137 -3.46 15.94 -3.02
C ALA A 137 -2.86 15.43 -4.33
N GLU A 138 -3.67 15.26 -5.38
CA GLU A 138 -3.17 14.90 -6.71
C GLU A 138 -2.23 15.95 -7.28
N LYS A 139 -2.52 17.24 -7.06
CA LYS A 139 -1.63 18.32 -7.47
C LYS A 139 -0.28 18.22 -6.77
N VAL A 140 -0.26 17.91 -5.46
CA VAL A 140 0.98 17.65 -4.71
C VAL A 140 1.73 16.45 -5.30
N LEU A 141 1.03 15.33 -5.55
CA LEU A 141 1.63 14.12 -6.13
C LEU A 141 2.24 14.33 -7.52
N LYS A 142 1.59 15.17 -8.35
CA LYS A 142 2.05 15.52 -9.70
C LYS A 142 3.21 16.51 -9.69
N THR A 143 3.13 17.53 -8.82
CA THR A 143 4.14 18.59 -8.73
C THR A 143 5.43 18.09 -8.11
N GLY A 144 5.31 17.22 -7.11
CA GLY A 144 6.48 16.71 -6.39
C GLY A 144 7.08 17.72 -5.42
N ALA A 145 8.36 17.52 -5.10
CA ALA A 145 9.13 18.41 -4.25
C ALA A 145 10.61 18.42 -4.65
N PRO A 146 11.30 19.56 -4.48
CA PRO A 146 12.70 19.71 -4.89
C PRO A 146 13.69 18.99 -3.97
N ASP A 147 13.34 18.77 -2.71
CA ASP A 147 14.21 18.18 -1.69
C ASP A 147 13.41 17.41 -0.62
N SER A 148 14.12 16.68 0.24
CA SER A 148 13.51 15.81 1.27
C SER A 148 12.72 16.58 2.33
N VAL A 149 13.12 17.81 2.66
CA VAL A 149 12.42 18.64 3.65
C VAL A 149 11.10 19.13 3.08
N ALA A 150 11.13 19.67 1.86
CA ALA A 150 9.94 20.08 1.14
C ALA A 150 9.00 18.89 0.90
N ALA A 151 9.54 17.73 0.52
CA ALA A 151 8.76 16.51 0.31
C ALA A 151 8.00 16.07 1.56
N HIS A 152 8.68 16.02 2.70
CA HIS A 152 8.04 15.74 3.99
C HIS A 152 6.93 16.74 4.30
N ALA A 153 7.20 18.05 4.16
CA ALA A 153 6.24 19.09 4.49
C ALA A 153 4.96 18.98 3.63
N VAL A 154 5.10 18.87 2.31
CA VAL A 154 3.94 18.83 1.41
C VAL A 154 3.13 17.53 1.56
N LEU A 155 3.80 16.39 1.75
CA LEU A 155 3.12 15.11 1.90
C LEU A 155 2.47 14.95 3.27
N ALA A 156 3.12 15.42 4.35
CA ALA A 156 2.53 15.41 5.69
C ALA A 156 1.28 16.29 5.74
N LYS A 157 1.34 17.49 5.15
CA LYS A 157 0.17 18.36 5.03
C LYS A 157 -0.95 17.69 4.23
N ALA A 158 -0.64 17.16 3.04
CA ALA A 158 -1.63 16.50 2.20
C ALA A 158 -2.28 15.30 2.91
N SER A 159 -1.49 14.49 3.62
CA SER A 159 -2.00 13.35 4.40
C SER A 159 -2.91 13.81 5.53
N TRP A 160 -2.57 14.90 6.23
CA TRP A 160 -3.38 15.47 7.29
C TRP A 160 -4.71 16.00 6.77
N ASP A 161 -4.67 16.81 5.71
CA ASP A 161 -5.87 17.41 5.12
C ASP A 161 -6.83 16.33 4.60
N LEU A 162 -6.32 15.34 3.88
CA LEU A 162 -7.12 14.20 3.42
C LEU A 162 -7.71 13.42 4.60
N GLY A 163 -6.92 13.17 5.65
CA GLY A 163 -7.37 12.47 6.85
C GLY A 163 -8.51 13.19 7.57
N LEU A 164 -8.45 14.52 7.65
CA LEU A 164 -9.51 15.35 8.23
C LEU A 164 -10.81 15.25 7.43
N VAL A 165 -10.74 15.35 6.10
CA VAL A 165 -11.96 15.23 5.27
C VAL A 165 -12.48 13.79 5.27
N GLN A 166 -11.59 12.81 5.33
CA GLN A 166 -11.97 11.40 5.40
C GLN A 166 -12.70 11.06 6.71
N SER A 167 -12.36 11.67 7.85
CA SER A 167 -13.09 11.42 9.10
C SER A 167 -14.54 11.92 8.99
N VAL A 168 -14.73 13.13 8.48
CA VAL A 168 -16.07 13.73 8.28
C VAL A 168 -16.92 12.90 7.32
N ILE A 169 -16.35 12.45 6.21
CA ILE A 169 -17.11 11.63 5.25
C ILE A 169 -17.46 10.24 5.79
N THR A 170 -16.56 9.66 6.59
CA THR A 170 -16.79 8.36 7.23
C THR A 170 -17.92 8.46 8.25
N GLU A 171 -17.97 9.55 9.01
CA GLU A 171 -19.06 9.83 9.96
C GLU A 171 -20.40 9.99 9.24
N ALA A 172 -20.44 10.76 8.15
CA ALA A 172 -21.64 10.90 7.32
C ALA A 172 -22.12 9.55 6.74
N LEU A 173 -21.19 8.67 6.33
CA LEU A 173 -21.53 7.31 5.88
C LEU A 173 -22.11 6.45 7.00
N ALA A 174 -21.57 6.54 8.22
CA ALA A 174 -22.09 5.83 9.37
C ALA A 174 -23.54 6.28 9.69
N GLU A 175 -23.83 7.58 9.66
CA GLU A 175 -25.19 8.10 9.83
C GLU A 175 -26.16 7.60 8.76
N ILE A 176 -25.72 7.58 7.49
CA ILE A 176 -26.52 7.06 6.38
C ILE A 176 -26.85 5.57 6.60
N GLN A 177 -25.87 4.78 7.05
CA GLN A 177 -26.09 3.35 7.34
C GLN A 177 -27.03 3.15 8.52
N ALA A 178 -26.88 3.92 9.60
CA ALA A 178 -27.77 3.86 10.76
C ALA A 178 -29.23 4.18 10.39
N LYS A 179 -29.46 5.21 9.56
CA LYS A 179 -30.80 5.54 9.04
C LYS A 179 -31.39 4.42 8.18
N ARG A 180 -30.58 3.73 7.38
CA ARG A 180 -31.03 2.58 6.58
C ARG A 180 -31.48 1.42 7.45
N VAL A 181 -30.73 1.07 8.49
CA VAL A 181 -31.08 -0.02 9.42
C VAL A 181 -32.35 0.32 10.23
N GLY A 182 -32.47 1.55 10.73
CA GLY A 182 -33.67 2.00 11.46
C GLY A 182 -34.92 2.08 10.58
N SER A 183 -34.78 2.45 9.30
CA SER A 183 -35.91 2.47 8.35
C SER A 183 -36.42 1.08 7.94
N GLY A 184 -35.64 0.01 8.17
CA GLY A 184 -36.03 -1.37 7.89
C GLY A 184 -37.01 -1.97 8.93
N GLN A 185 -37.12 -1.38 10.12
CA GLN A 185 -38.02 -1.87 11.18
C GLN A 185 -39.44 -1.28 11.14
N GLY A 186 -39.71 -0.31 10.25
CA GLY A 186 -41.03 0.29 10.06
C GLY A 186 -41.85 -0.26 8.87
N ALA A 187 -41.24 -1.05 7.97
CA ALA A 187 -41.87 -1.45 6.71
C ALA A 187 -42.65 -2.79 6.75
N SER A 188 -42.68 -3.50 7.88
CA SER A 188 -43.38 -4.80 8.00
C SER A 188 -44.69 -4.78 8.80
N ARG A 189 -45.28 -3.60 9.06
CA ARG A 189 -46.65 -3.51 9.61
C ARG A 189 -47.47 -2.44 8.88
N SER A 190 -47.80 -2.71 7.63
CA SER A 190 -49.05 -2.25 7.04
C SER A 190 -49.70 -3.46 6.37
N GLY A 191 -50.34 -4.28 7.21
CA GLY A 191 -51.24 -5.32 6.72
C GLY A 191 -52.50 -4.65 6.20
N TYR A 192 -52.65 -4.60 4.88
CA TYR A 192 -53.96 -4.42 4.26
C TYR A 192 -54.58 -5.82 4.13
N PRO A 193 -55.66 -6.15 4.86
CA PRO A 193 -56.32 -7.43 4.70
C PRO A 193 -57.33 -7.33 3.56
N GLY A 194 -57.11 -8.10 2.49
CA GLY A 194 -58.16 -8.38 1.52
C GLY A 194 -57.72 -8.34 0.07
N SER A 195 -57.21 -9.45 -0.43
CA SER A 195 -57.86 -10.22 -1.51
C SER A 195 -56.90 -11.28 -2.03
N ARG A 196 -57.41 -12.52 -2.06
CA ARG A 196 -56.75 -13.72 -2.59
C ARG A 196 -57.33 -13.99 -3.98
N ALA A 197 -56.50 -14.64 -4.81
CA ALA A 197 -56.77 -15.23 -6.14
C ALA A 197 -56.47 -14.28 -7.32
N ALA A 198 -55.81 -14.70 -8.41
CA ALA A 198 -55.64 -16.04 -8.98
C ALA A 198 -54.38 -16.14 -9.89
N ALA A 199 -53.94 -17.39 -10.13
CA ALA A 199 -53.34 -17.98 -11.35
C ALA A 199 -52.25 -17.20 -12.12
N ALA A 200 -51.00 -17.68 -12.13
CA ALA A 200 -50.43 -18.66 -13.08
C ALA A 200 -50.30 -18.12 -14.51
N ASP A 201 -49.07 -17.90 -15.01
CA ASP A 201 -48.55 -18.62 -16.18
C ASP A 201 -47.02 -18.43 -16.36
N GLN A 202 -46.43 -19.40 -17.06
CA GLN A 202 -45.02 -19.58 -17.42
C GLN A 202 -44.58 -18.58 -18.50
N ASP A 203 -43.28 -18.23 -18.59
CA ASP A 203 -42.49 -18.53 -19.80
C ASP A 203 -40.99 -18.27 -19.57
N SER A 204 -40.24 -19.17 -20.18
CA SER A 204 -38.81 -19.32 -20.32
C SER A 204 -38.11 -18.20 -21.11
N THR A 205 -36.84 -17.94 -20.80
CA THR A 205 -35.76 -18.03 -21.80
C THR A 205 -34.39 -17.89 -21.15
N SER A 206 -33.61 -18.96 -21.30
CA SER A 206 -32.17 -19.02 -21.09
C SER A 206 -31.44 -18.14 -22.10
N ARG A 207 -30.33 -17.50 -21.68
CA ARG A 207 -29.23 -17.18 -22.59
C ARG A 207 -27.88 -17.32 -21.89
N GLU A 208 -27.14 -18.31 -22.38
CA GLU A 208 -25.73 -18.59 -22.14
C GLU A 208 -24.79 -17.49 -22.67
N GLU A 209 -23.70 -17.33 -21.93
CA GLU A 209 -22.29 -17.13 -22.32
C GLU A 209 -21.84 -16.02 -23.30
N ALA A 210 -20.86 -15.23 -22.84
CA ALA A 210 -19.49 -15.13 -23.40
C ALA A 210 -18.70 -14.11 -22.54
N SER A 211 -17.65 -14.54 -21.82
CA SER A 211 -16.26 -14.68 -22.30
C SER A 211 -15.59 -13.34 -22.61
N GLY A 212 -14.60 -12.99 -21.79
CA GLY A 212 -13.76 -11.79 -21.93
C GLY A 212 -12.67 -11.73 -20.88
N LYS A 213 -11.87 -12.79 -20.77
CA LYS A 213 -10.60 -12.77 -20.05
C LYS A 213 -9.61 -11.98 -20.90
N GLU A 214 -9.25 -10.77 -20.49
CA GLU A 214 -8.04 -10.12 -20.99
C GLU A 214 -6.86 -10.38 -20.05
N THR A 215 -6.06 -11.33 -20.51
CA THR A 215 -4.66 -11.56 -20.15
C THR A 215 -3.84 -10.32 -20.49
N ILE A 216 -3.23 -9.66 -19.50
CA ILE A 216 -2.08 -8.79 -19.73
C ILE A 216 -0.82 -9.61 -19.48
N THR A 217 -0.21 -10.01 -20.58
CA THR A 217 1.06 -10.72 -20.68
C THR A 217 2.23 -9.83 -20.27
N ALA A 218 3.15 -10.43 -19.54
CA ALA A 218 4.38 -9.86 -19.00
C ALA A 218 5.37 -9.37 -20.06
N ASN A 219 6.09 -8.27 -19.79
CA ASN A 219 7.54 -8.26 -19.95
C ASN A 219 8.23 -7.04 -19.30
N GLN A 220 9.45 -7.29 -18.80
CA GLN A 220 10.43 -6.36 -18.22
C GLN A 220 10.34 -6.03 -16.72
N VAL A 221 10.63 -7.02 -15.88
CA VAL A 221 11.61 -6.87 -14.79
C VAL A 221 12.39 -8.18 -14.67
N HIS A 222 13.26 -8.43 -15.65
CA HIS A 222 14.33 -9.40 -15.51
C HIS A 222 15.60 -8.63 -15.80
N LEU A 223 16.36 -8.32 -14.74
CA LEU A 223 17.82 -8.19 -14.68
C LEU A 223 18.18 -7.71 -13.27
N LEU A 224 19.23 -8.33 -12.71
CA LEU A 224 19.81 -8.15 -11.38
C LEU A 224 19.07 -8.83 -10.22
N TRP A 225 19.21 -10.16 -10.16
CA TRP A 225 19.85 -10.80 -9.00
C TRP A 225 20.42 -12.14 -9.45
N SER A 226 21.75 -12.28 -9.42
CA SER A 226 22.43 -13.57 -9.58
C SER A 226 22.85 -14.01 -8.19
N GLU A 227 22.18 -15.03 -7.66
CA GLU A 227 22.62 -15.78 -6.47
C GLU A 227 23.82 -16.67 -6.85
N GLU A 228 25.00 -16.10 -7.10
CA GLU A 228 26.25 -16.85 -7.03
C GLU A 228 27.44 -15.89 -7.13
N SER A 229 28.42 -16.12 -6.25
CA SER A 229 29.69 -15.39 -6.05
C SER A 229 29.60 -14.09 -5.23
N GLY A 230 30.09 -14.18 -3.99
CA GLY A 230 30.46 -13.04 -3.16
C GLY A 230 31.72 -12.37 -3.70
N GLN A 231 31.59 -11.60 -4.79
CA GLN A 231 32.65 -10.76 -5.32
C GLN A 231 32.11 -9.36 -5.62
N CYS A 232 32.58 -8.36 -4.88
CA CYS A 232 32.40 -6.96 -5.25
C CYS A 232 33.17 -6.68 -6.53
N ASP A 233 32.50 -6.53 -7.67
CA ASP A 233 33.11 -5.93 -8.87
C ASP A 233 32.17 -4.92 -9.55
N GLN A 234 32.61 -3.65 -9.43
CA GLN A 234 32.42 -2.51 -10.32
C GLN A 234 31.00 -2.12 -10.80
N VAL A 235 30.44 -1.14 -10.09
CA VAL A 235 29.38 -0.25 -10.60
C VAL A 235 29.89 0.51 -11.83
N PRO A 236 29.24 0.43 -13.01
CA PRO A 236 29.56 1.32 -14.11
C PRO A 236 29.16 2.74 -13.72
N ARG A 237 30.16 3.62 -13.56
CA ARG A 237 29.94 5.07 -13.48
C ARG A 237 29.23 5.51 -14.77
N LEU A 238 27.96 5.90 -14.67
CA LEU A 238 27.25 6.64 -15.71
C LEU A 238 27.96 7.99 -15.91
N ARG A 239 28.91 8.00 -16.84
CA ARG A 239 29.57 9.21 -17.33
C ARG A 239 28.59 9.97 -18.20
N ARG A 240 28.35 11.23 -17.84
CA ARG A 240 27.76 12.26 -18.72
C ARG A 240 28.32 12.15 -20.13
N GLN A 241 27.44 12.13 -21.13
CA GLN A 241 27.70 12.84 -22.38
C GLN A 241 26.50 13.75 -22.69
N LEU A 242 26.72 15.03 -22.42
CA LEU A 242 26.15 16.11 -23.21
C LEU A 242 26.61 15.89 -24.65
N THR A 243 25.69 15.92 -25.60
CA THR A 243 26.01 16.31 -26.97
C THR A 243 24.92 17.22 -27.49
N ILE A 244 25.36 18.42 -27.82
CA ILE A 244 24.65 19.48 -28.51
C ILE A 244 24.49 19.03 -29.97
N SER A 245 23.30 19.20 -30.53
CA SER A 245 23.06 19.51 -31.95
C SER A 245 21.73 20.25 -32.05
#